data_AF-A0A835M7W4-F1
#
_entry.id   AF-A0A835M7W4-F1
#
_cell.length_a   1.000
_cell.length_b   1.000
_cell.length_c   1.000
_cell.angle_alpha   90.00
_cell.angle_beta   90.00
_cell.angle_gamma   90.00
#
_symmetry.space_group_name_H-M   'P 1'
#
loop_
_entity.id
_entity.type
_entity.pdbx_description
1 polymer ?
#
loop_
_entity_poly.entity_id
_entity_poly.type
_entity_poly.pdbx_seq_one_letter_code
_entity_poly.pdbx_strand_id
1 'polypeptide(L)'
;MPTSFTSMTVDEVLLILDCLRHSRSSDQLVSVLKSRKWIRTTVGYKFPSECFLFDSEWGCLLEIFGGFPLICEKSYGNYIFSYKNELKKLGVVVDFEEAAKAFACLFKQHASSCSITTENVIMFLKCYRDLMKSRHQIPIELHNCICDERWLRTRLGQKSPKESILFSSDWEYLSPIALLPFIVDSENCYGTAIREYKEELKAMGVVLEFNKGRSL
;
A
#
# COMPACT_ATOMS: atom_id res chain seq x y z
N MET A 1 -19.95 1.69 32.73
CA MET A 1 -19.33 1.45 31.41
C MET A 1 -20.12 2.25 30.39
N PRO A 2 -19.49 3.10 29.55
CA PRO A 2 -20.22 3.94 28.60
C PRO A 2 -21.10 3.09 27.69
N THR A 3 -22.31 3.58 27.40
CA THR A 3 -23.33 2.90 26.59
C THR A 3 -22.99 2.85 25.10
N SER A 4 -21.96 3.57 24.64
CA SER A 4 -21.33 3.35 23.34
C SER A 4 -19.83 3.65 23.40
N PHE A 5 -19.01 2.75 22.84
CA PHE A 5 -17.57 2.96 22.68
C PHE A 5 -17.23 3.87 21.49
N THR A 6 -18.22 4.25 20.69
CA THR A 6 -18.06 5.14 19.52
C THR A 6 -18.16 6.62 19.87
N SER A 7 -18.25 6.96 21.16
CA SER A 7 -18.28 8.34 21.67
C SER A 7 -17.05 8.68 22.51
N MET A 8 -16.02 7.84 22.51
CA MET A 8 -14.84 8.08 23.32
C MET A 8 -14.03 9.27 22.80
N THR A 9 -13.56 10.10 23.73
CA THR A 9 -12.62 11.17 23.42
C THR A 9 -11.22 10.60 23.15
N VAL A 10 -10.36 11.42 22.55
CA VAL A 10 -8.95 11.07 22.35
C VAL A 10 -8.28 10.74 23.68
N ASP A 11 -8.53 11.55 24.71
CA ASP A 11 -7.93 11.36 26.05
C ASP A 11 -8.38 10.05 26.71
N GLU A 12 -9.65 9.65 26.54
CA GLU A 12 -10.15 8.36 27.05
C GLU A 12 -9.46 7.18 26.37
N VAL A 13 -9.22 7.27 25.05
CA VAL A 13 -8.49 6.24 24.29
C VAL A 13 -7.04 6.16 24.77
N LEU A 14 -6.36 7.29 24.92
CA LEU A 14 -4.98 7.33 25.41
C LEU A 14 -4.87 6.77 26.84
N LEU A 15 -5.83 7.09 27.72
CA LEU A 15 -5.88 6.54 29.08
C LEU A 15 -6.05 5.01 29.08
N ILE A 16 -6.88 4.46 28.18
CA ILE A 16 -7.00 3.01 28.01
C ILE A 16 -5.65 2.39 27.62
N LEU A 17 -4.94 3.02 26.68
CA LEU A 17 -3.64 2.53 26.23
C LEU A 17 -2.58 2.63 27.34
N ASP A 18 -2.60 3.69 28.16
CA ASP A 18 -1.75 3.79 29.37
C ASP A 18 -2.07 2.69 30.39
N CYS A 19 -3.35 2.37 30.59
CA CYS A 19 -3.75 1.28 31.46
C CYS A 19 -3.22 -0.07 30.95
N LEU A 20 -3.24 -0.30 29.63
CA LEU A 20 -2.67 -1.50 29.03
C LEU A 20 -1.15 -1.59 29.20
N ARG A 21 -0.46 -0.45 29.13
CA ARG A 21 0.99 -0.34 29.31
C ARG A 21 1.43 -0.70 30.74
N HIS A 22 0.69 -0.22 31.74
CA HIS A 22 1.09 -0.32 33.14
C HIS A 22 0.43 -1.47 33.92
N SER A 23 -0.62 -2.09 33.37
CA SER A 23 -1.28 -3.21 34.02
C SER A 23 -0.46 -4.51 33.94
N ARG A 24 -0.22 -5.14 35.10
CA ARG A 24 0.45 -6.45 35.21
C ARG A 24 -0.41 -7.61 34.69
N SER A 25 -1.73 -7.44 34.64
CA SER A 25 -2.69 -8.45 34.14
C SER A 25 -3.77 -7.73 33.35
N SER A 26 -3.57 -7.64 32.03
CA SER A 26 -4.47 -6.91 31.15
C SER A 26 -5.32 -7.83 30.27
N ASP A 27 -5.28 -9.15 30.44
CA ASP A 27 -5.82 -10.09 29.46
C ASP A 27 -7.34 -9.98 29.29
N GLN A 28 -8.06 -9.84 30.41
CA GLN A 28 -9.51 -9.60 30.38
C GLN A 28 -9.86 -8.24 29.75
N LEU A 29 -9.05 -7.20 30.01
CA LEU A 29 -9.27 -5.89 29.40
C LEU A 29 -9.00 -5.96 27.89
N VAL A 30 -7.91 -6.60 27.47
CA VAL A 30 -7.55 -6.81 26.07
C VAL A 30 -8.64 -7.61 25.35
N SER A 31 -9.19 -8.67 25.96
CA SER A 31 -10.25 -9.45 25.34
C SER A 31 -11.53 -8.62 25.12
N VAL A 32 -11.91 -7.79 26.10
CA VAL A 32 -13.07 -6.89 25.99
C VAL A 32 -12.86 -5.81 24.94
N LEU A 33 -11.65 -5.24 24.84
CA LEU A 33 -11.34 -4.19 23.86
C LEU A 33 -11.22 -4.74 22.44
N LYS A 34 -10.72 -5.98 22.28
CA LYS A 34 -10.67 -6.66 20.97
C LYS A 34 -12.06 -6.93 20.39
N SER A 35 -13.05 -7.20 21.25
CA SER A 35 -14.40 -7.56 20.82
C SER A 35 -15.32 -6.37 20.57
N ARG A 36 -14.80 -5.13 20.49
CA ARG A 36 -15.60 -3.91 20.35
C ARG A 36 -15.06 -3.01 19.24
N LYS A 37 -15.97 -2.25 18.59
CA LYS A 37 -15.59 -1.16 17.69
C LYS A 37 -15.40 0.11 18.49
N TRP A 38 -14.17 0.58 18.58
CA TRP A 38 -13.84 1.71 19.46
C TRP A 38 -12.64 2.54 18.99
N ILE A 39 -11.82 1.99 18.09
CA ILE A 39 -10.74 2.74 17.47
C ILE A 39 -11.32 3.56 16.32
N ARG A 40 -11.21 4.88 16.41
CA ARG A 40 -11.52 5.83 15.34
C ARG A 40 -10.45 5.73 14.27
N THR A 41 -10.88 5.66 13.02
CA THR A 41 -9.98 5.61 11.86
C THR A 41 -10.44 6.60 10.79
N THR A 42 -9.68 6.70 9.71
CA THR A 42 -10.05 7.45 8.50
C THR A 42 -11.40 7.02 7.90
N VAL A 43 -11.88 5.80 8.18
CA VAL A 43 -13.16 5.26 7.69
C VAL A 43 -14.13 4.91 8.83
N GLY A 44 -14.08 5.68 9.92
CA GLY A 44 -14.99 5.56 11.07
C GLY A 44 -14.46 4.63 12.17
N TYR A 45 -15.35 4.20 13.09
CA TYR A 45 -14.96 3.35 14.21
C TYR A 45 -14.90 1.87 13.83
N LYS A 46 -13.81 1.21 14.19
CA LYS A 46 -13.51 -0.18 13.80
C LYS A 46 -13.05 -1.03 14.98
N PHE A 47 -13.08 -2.35 14.77
CA PHE A 47 -12.44 -3.28 15.70
C PHE A 47 -10.92 -3.14 15.58
N PRO A 48 -10.15 -3.30 16.66
CA PRO A 48 -8.70 -3.19 16.58
C PRO A 48 -8.05 -4.07 15.52
N SER A 49 -8.57 -5.29 15.30
CA SER A 49 -8.08 -6.23 14.29
C SER A 49 -8.29 -5.79 12.83
N GLU A 50 -9.14 -4.77 12.60
CA GLU A 50 -9.38 -4.20 11.28
C GLU A 50 -8.52 -2.94 11.04
N CYS A 51 -7.82 -2.44 12.07
CA CYS A 51 -7.12 -1.17 12.04
C CYS A 51 -5.66 -1.32 11.66
N PHE A 52 -5.13 -0.27 11.05
CA PHE A 52 -3.73 -0.14 10.66
C PHE A 52 -3.17 1.14 11.27
N LEU A 53 -2.03 1.05 11.97
CA LEU A 53 -1.32 2.23 12.43
C LEU A 53 -0.53 2.83 11.25
N PHE A 54 -0.74 4.11 10.96
CA PHE A 54 0.02 4.78 9.91
C PHE A 54 1.50 4.87 10.30
N ASP A 55 2.37 4.60 9.32
CA ASP A 55 3.82 4.72 9.44
C ASP A 55 4.33 5.61 8.31
N SER A 56 5.23 6.55 8.61
CA SER A 56 5.74 7.49 7.63
C SER A 56 6.60 6.86 6.54
N GLU A 57 7.19 5.67 6.78
CA GLU A 57 8.09 5.02 5.82
C GLU A 57 7.33 4.18 4.78
N TRP A 58 6.22 3.54 5.17
CA TRP A 58 5.50 2.60 4.29
C TRP A 58 3.98 2.79 4.26
N GLY A 59 3.43 3.66 5.11
CA GLY A 59 1.99 3.89 5.24
C GLY A 59 1.32 4.46 3.99
N CYS A 60 2.09 5.09 3.09
CA CYS A 60 1.58 5.58 1.81
C CYS A 60 0.95 4.48 0.95
N LEU A 61 1.33 3.20 1.14
CA LEU A 61 0.71 2.08 0.41
C LEU A 61 -0.78 1.96 0.76
N LEU A 62 -1.11 2.15 2.03
CA LEU A 62 -2.47 1.99 2.54
C LEU A 62 -3.40 3.13 2.10
N GLU A 63 -2.86 4.20 1.52
CA GLU A 63 -3.63 5.32 1.01
C GLU A 63 -4.00 5.17 -0.49
N ILE A 64 -3.34 4.27 -1.23
CA ILE A 64 -3.45 4.16 -2.69
C ILE A 64 -4.89 3.87 -3.16
N PHE A 65 -5.56 2.90 -2.56
CA PHE A 65 -6.92 2.51 -2.95
C PHE A 65 -8.01 3.14 -2.08
N GLY A 66 -7.61 3.86 -1.02
CA GLY A 66 -8.50 4.19 0.08
C GLY A 66 -9.04 2.94 0.80
N GLY A 67 -9.84 3.16 1.84
CA GLY A 67 -10.59 2.08 2.51
C GLY A 67 -9.86 1.37 3.65
N PHE A 68 -8.52 1.45 3.74
CA PHE A 68 -7.80 0.98 4.92
C PHE A 68 -8.20 1.81 6.16
N PRO A 69 -8.59 1.17 7.27
CA PRO A 69 -8.86 1.87 8.51
C PRO A 69 -7.60 2.34 9.22
N LEU A 70 -7.12 3.51 8.81
CA LEU A 70 -5.90 4.11 9.32
C LEU A 70 -6.13 4.83 10.65
N ILE A 71 -5.32 4.48 11.64
CA ILE A 71 -5.08 5.26 12.85
C ILE A 71 -3.96 6.23 12.53
N CYS A 72 -4.24 7.54 12.59
CA CYS A 72 -3.27 8.57 12.23
C CYS A 72 -3.27 9.75 13.21
N GLU A 73 -2.23 10.58 13.11
CA GLU A 73 -2.04 11.78 13.92
C GLU A 73 -3.27 12.70 13.93
N LYS A 74 -3.93 12.87 12.77
CA LYS A 74 -5.14 13.71 12.67
C LYS A 74 -6.28 13.25 13.61
N SER A 75 -6.29 11.97 13.99
CA SER A 75 -7.32 11.40 14.85
C SER A 75 -6.97 11.43 16.34
N TYR A 76 -5.68 11.30 16.69
CA TYR A 76 -5.24 11.04 18.07
C TYR A 76 -4.02 11.87 18.52
N GLY A 77 -3.49 12.75 17.67
CA GLY A 77 -2.20 13.41 17.85
C GLY A 77 -1.02 12.45 17.73
N ASN A 78 0.21 12.98 17.83
CA ASN A 78 1.44 12.20 17.68
C ASN A 78 1.66 11.18 18.79
N TYR A 79 1.05 11.37 19.97
CA TYR A 79 1.22 10.48 21.10
C TYR A 79 0.75 9.05 20.81
N ILE A 80 -0.18 8.85 19.87
CA ILE A 80 -0.69 7.53 19.49
C ILE A 80 0.42 6.58 19.02
N PHE A 81 1.44 7.11 18.34
CA PHE A 81 2.55 6.31 17.82
C PHE A 81 3.45 5.76 18.94
N SER A 82 3.42 6.35 20.14
CA SER A 82 4.12 5.81 21.30
C SER A 82 3.49 4.51 21.83
N TYR A 83 2.22 4.23 21.50
CA TYR A 83 1.48 3.06 21.97
C TYR A 83 1.51 1.87 20.99
N LYS A 84 2.55 1.80 20.14
CA LYS A 84 2.67 0.75 19.11
C LYS A 84 2.53 -0.67 19.68
N ASN A 85 3.12 -0.94 20.85
CA ASN A 85 3.09 -2.26 21.49
C ASN A 85 1.70 -2.61 22.02
N GLU A 86 1.00 -1.65 22.62
CA GLU A 86 -0.34 -1.80 23.16
C GLU A 86 -1.36 -1.99 22.03
N LEU A 87 -1.23 -1.20 20.96
CA LEU A 87 -2.03 -1.34 19.75
C LEU A 87 -1.80 -2.70 19.08
N LYS A 88 -0.55 -3.16 18.98
CA LYS A 88 -0.22 -4.51 18.49
C LYS A 88 -0.84 -5.60 19.37
N LYS A 89 -0.79 -5.46 20.69
CA LYS A 89 -1.42 -6.39 21.64
C LYS A 89 -2.93 -6.48 21.43
N LEU A 90 -3.57 -5.36 21.08
CA LEU A 90 -4.99 -5.29 20.71
C LEU A 90 -5.28 -5.87 19.32
N GLY A 91 -4.28 -6.16 18.50
CA GLY A 91 -4.44 -6.75 17.17
C GLY A 91 -4.44 -5.73 16.03
N VAL A 92 -4.13 -4.46 16.30
CA VAL A 92 -3.89 -3.46 15.25
C VAL A 92 -2.67 -3.89 14.44
N VAL A 93 -2.74 -3.75 13.11
CA VAL A 93 -1.61 -3.95 12.23
C VAL A 93 -0.67 -2.75 12.36
N VAL A 94 0.53 -2.98 12.90
CA VAL A 94 1.51 -1.90 13.15
C VAL A 94 2.85 -2.13 12.45
N ASP A 95 3.01 -3.26 11.79
CA ASP A 95 4.26 -3.69 11.17
C ASP A 95 4.08 -3.83 9.65
N PHE A 96 5.16 -3.57 8.93
CA PHE A 96 5.12 -3.47 7.47
C PHE A 96 4.77 -4.80 6.80
N GLU A 97 5.22 -5.93 7.34
CA GLU A 97 5.00 -7.24 6.71
C GLU A 97 3.50 -7.57 6.62
N GLU A 98 2.76 -7.41 7.72
CA GLU A 98 1.33 -7.64 7.78
C GLU A 98 0.55 -6.60 6.97
N ALA A 99 0.98 -5.32 6.99
CA ALA A 99 0.38 -4.28 6.17
C ALA A 99 0.56 -4.55 4.66
N ALA A 100 1.76 -4.98 4.26
CA ALA A 100 2.10 -5.35 2.89
C ALA A 100 1.28 -6.55 2.40
N LYS A 101 1.05 -7.55 3.25
CA LYS A 101 0.16 -8.69 2.96
C LYS A 101 -1.27 -8.25 2.68
N ALA A 102 -1.81 -7.39 3.54
CA ALA A 102 -3.16 -6.84 3.36
C ALA A 102 -3.26 -5.99 2.08
N PHE A 103 -2.26 -5.14 1.83
CA PHE A 103 -2.18 -4.34 0.60
C PHE A 103 -2.08 -5.23 -0.65
N ALA A 104 -1.24 -6.27 -0.64
CA ALA A 104 -1.09 -7.18 -1.78
C ALA A 104 -2.41 -7.88 -2.13
N CYS A 105 -3.19 -8.30 -1.13
CA CYS A 105 -4.51 -8.88 -1.34
C CYS A 105 -5.46 -7.89 -2.00
N LEU A 106 -5.52 -6.65 -1.51
CA LEU A 106 -6.38 -5.61 -2.07
C LEU A 106 -5.93 -5.20 -3.49
N PHE A 107 -4.63 -5.07 -3.70
CA PHE A 107 -4.03 -4.77 -5.00
C PHE A 107 -4.43 -5.83 -6.04
N LYS A 108 -4.31 -7.11 -5.70
CA LYS A 108 -4.73 -8.22 -6.57
C LYS A 108 -6.22 -8.16 -6.91
N GLN A 109 -7.08 -7.82 -5.95
CA GLN A 109 -8.51 -7.64 -6.19
C GLN A 109 -8.79 -6.49 -7.17
N HIS A 110 -8.10 -5.36 -7.01
CA HIS A 110 -8.25 -4.23 -7.93
C HIS A 110 -7.69 -4.53 -9.32
N ALA A 111 -6.56 -5.23 -9.41
CA ALA A 111 -5.99 -5.66 -10.67
C ALA A 111 -6.95 -6.62 -11.41
N SER A 112 -7.48 -7.62 -10.70
CA SER A 112 -8.40 -8.62 -11.25
C SER A 112 -9.74 -8.03 -11.72
N SER A 113 -10.20 -6.96 -11.06
CA SER A 113 -11.43 -6.24 -11.43
C SER A 113 -11.19 -5.06 -12.37
N CYS A 114 -9.96 -4.88 -12.86
CA CYS A 114 -9.55 -3.78 -13.74
C CYS A 114 -9.86 -2.37 -13.18
N SER A 115 -9.84 -2.21 -11.85
CA SER A 115 -10.25 -0.98 -11.15
C SER A 115 -9.09 -0.12 -10.65
N ILE A 116 -7.84 -0.48 -10.98
CA ILE A 116 -6.67 0.36 -10.73
C ILE A 116 -6.69 1.53 -11.73
N THR A 117 -6.88 2.75 -11.22
CA THR A 117 -6.91 3.97 -12.03
C THR A 117 -5.50 4.47 -12.35
N THR A 118 -5.39 5.42 -13.29
CA THR A 118 -4.15 6.16 -13.53
C THR A 118 -3.59 6.78 -12.24
N GLU A 119 -4.45 7.43 -11.45
CA GLU A 119 -4.05 8.11 -10.22
C GLU A 119 -3.46 7.12 -9.21
N ASN A 120 -4.11 5.96 -9.04
CA ASN A 120 -3.61 4.89 -8.17
C ASN A 120 -2.22 4.43 -8.61
N VAL A 121 -1.97 4.29 -9.91
CA VAL A 121 -0.65 3.91 -10.45
C VAL A 121 0.39 4.96 -10.12
N ILE A 122 0.12 6.24 -10.35
CA ILE A 122 1.09 7.31 -10.07
C ILE A 122 1.36 7.43 -8.56
N MET A 123 0.32 7.36 -7.72
CA MET A 123 0.48 7.33 -6.26
C MET A 123 1.30 6.11 -5.80
N PHE A 124 1.02 4.94 -6.37
CA PHE A 124 1.75 3.71 -6.07
C PHE A 124 3.23 3.83 -6.46
N LEU A 125 3.55 4.30 -7.66
CA LEU A 125 4.94 4.46 -8.11
C LEU A 125 5.70 5.48 -7.25
N LYS A 126 5.05 6.57 -6.83
CA LYS A 126 5.61 7.53 -5.88
C LYS A 126 5.89 6.88 -4.52
N CYS A 127 4.94 6.13 -3.97
CA CYS A 127 5.14 5.42 -2.71
C CYS A 127 6.25 4.34 -2.82
N TYR A 128 6.29 3.61 -3.93
CA TYR A 128 7.31 2.58 -4.20
C TYR A 128 8.72 3.18 -4.27
N ARG A 129 8.88 4.35 -4.91
CA ARG A 129 10.12 5.13 -4.90
C ARG A 129 10.62 5.41 -3.48
N ASP A 130 9.73 5.84 -2.60
CA ASP A 130 10.08 6.17 -1.22
C ASP A 130 10.43 4.91 -0.42
N LEU A 131 9.69 3.82 -0.64
CA LEU A 131 10.00 2.49 -0.08
C LEU A 131 11.37 1.97 -0.50
N MET A 132 11.74 2.10 -1.78
CA MET A 132 13.07 1.70 -2.28
C MET A 132 14.23 2.46 -1.59
N LYS A 133 13.98 3.69 -1.12
CA LYS A 133 14.96 4.50 -0.37
C LYS A 133 14.94 4.23 1.13
N SER A 134 13.88 3.60 1.63
CA SER A 134 13.72 3.28 3.03
C SER A 134 14.61 2.12 3.45
N ARG A 135 14.74 1.91 4.76
CA ARG A 135 15.40 0.73 5.34
C ARG A 135 14.57 -0.55 5.23
N HIS A 136 13.29 -0.44 4.85
CA HIS A 136 12.39 -1.58 4.79
C HIS A 136 12.61 -2.37 3.50
N GLN A 137 12.82 -3.68 3.65
CA GLN A 137 12.80 -4.58 2.50
C GLN A 137 11.34 -4.83 2.12
N ILE A 138 11.04 -4.68 0.83
CA ILE A 138 9.71 -4.99 0.29
C ILE A 138 9.48 -6.51 0.46
N PRO A 139 8.42 -6.93 1.17
CA PRO A 139 8.15 -8.35 1.37
C PRO A 139 7.97 -9.08 0.04
N ILE A 140 8.50 -10.30 -0.05
CA ILE A 140 8.53 -11.07 -1.30
C ILE A 140 7.13 -11.30 -1.89
N GLU A 141 6.13 -11.48 -1.02
CA GLU A 141 4.73 -11.66 -1.41
C GLU A 141 4.16 -10.40 -2.08
N LEU A 142 4.46 -9.22 -1.53
CA LEU A 142 4.07 -7.95 -2.14
C LEU A 142 4.81 -7.73 -3.46
N HIS A 143 6.12 -7.97 -3.48
CA HIS A 143 6.93 -7.85 -4.70
C HIS A 143 6.38 -8.73 -5.83
N ASN A 144 6.11 -10.01 -5.57
CA ASN A 144 5.57 -10.93 -6.57
C ASN A 144 4.18 -10.50 -7.04
N CYS A 145 3.29 -10.08 -6.12
CA CYS A 145 1.99 -9.52 -6.47
C CYS A 145 2.12 -8.35 -7.45
N ILE A 146 2.99 -7.38 -7.16
CA ILE A 146 3.22 -6.22 -8.05
C ILE A 146 3.74 -6.65 -9.41
N CYS A 147 4.71 -7.59 -9.45
CA CYS A 147 5.39 -7.95 -10.70
C CYS A 147 4.55 -8.86 -11.61
N ASP A 148 3.64 -9.65 -11.04
CA ASP A 148 2.92 -10.70 -11.76
C ASP A 148 1.47 -10.32 -12.09
N GLU A 149 0.84 -9.46 -11.30
CA GLU A 149 -0.53 -9.01 -11.55
C GLU A 149 -0.61 -8.06 -12.76
N ARG A 150 -1.73 -8.10 -13.48
CA ARG A 150 -1.94 -7.31 -14.71
C ARG A 150 -2.59 -5.96 -14.42
N TRP A 151 -1.77 -4.97 -14.08
CA TRP A 151 -2.27 -3.64 -13.69
C TRP A 151 -1.76 -2.48 -14.55
N LEU A 152 -0.71 -2.67 -15.35
CA LEU A 152 -0.20 -1.64 -16.25
C LEU A 152 -0.98 -1.63 -17.56
N ARG A 153 -1.48 -0.47 -17.96
CA ARG A 153 -2.14 -0.28 -19.25
C ARG A 153 -1.10 -0.13 -20.34
N THR A 154 -1.18 -1.02 -21.33
CA THR A 154 -0.32 -1.03 -22.52
C THR A 154 -1.16 -0.91 -23.78
N ARG A 155 -0.50 -0.74 -24.94
CA ARG A 155 -1.15 -0.79 -26.26
C ARG A 155 -1.83 -2.13 -26.55
N LEU A 156 -1.46 -3.19 -25.81
CA LEU A 156 -2.03 -4.54 -25.94
C LEU A 156 -2.93 -4.91 -24.75
N GLY A 157 -3.55 -3.91 -24.12
CA GLY A 157 -4.40 -4.07 -22.94
C GLY A 157 -3.63 -4.04 -21.62
N GLN A 158 -4.26 -4.48 -20.54
CA GLN A 158 -3.60 -4.57 -19.23
C GLN A 158 -2.62 -5.73 -19.19
N LYS A 159 -1.40 -5.45 -18.75
CA LYS A 159 -0.27 -6.38 -18.67
C LYS A 159 0.39 -6.28 -17.30
N SER A 160 1.11 -7.33 -16.94
CA SER A 160 2.00 -7.26 -15.79
C SER A 160 3.24 -6.44 -16.14
N PRO A 161 3.96 -5.89 -15.14
CA PRO A 161 5.25 -5.25 -15.37
C PRO A 161 6.21 -6.08 -16.22
N LYS A 162 6.33 -7.38 -15.94
CA LYS A 162 7.19 -8.33 -16.69
C LYS A 162 6.79 -8.49 -18.16
N GLU A 163 5.52 -8.26 -18.49
CA GLU A 163 4.98 -8.32 -19.85
C GLU A 163 4.95 -6.93 -20.53
N SER A 164 5.46 -5.88 -19.89
CA SER A 164 5.33 -4.48 -20.33
C SER A 164 6.66 -3.88 -20.77
N ILE A 165 6.59 -2.92 -21.69
CA ILE A 165 7.76 -2.19 -22.20
C ILE A 165 7.56 -0.69 -21.98
N LEU A 166 8.54 -0.02 -21.38
CA LEU A 166 8.58 1.44 -21.39
C LEU A 166 9.23 1.89 -22.70
N PHE A 167 8.49 2.64 -23.52
CA PHE A 167 9.02 3.10 -24.80
C PHE A 167 10.25 4.01 -24.62
N SER A 168 11.28 3.77 -25.41
CA SER A 168 12.50 4.58 -25.54
C SER A 168 12.90 4.67 -27.02
N SER A 169 13.84 5.56 -27.35
CA SER A 169 14.34 5.72 -28.72
C SER A 169 14.88 4.42 -29.34
N ASP A 170 15.34 3.48 -28.51
CA ASP A 170 15.85 2.17 -28.96
C ASP A 170 14.79 1.34 -29.69
N TRP A 171 13.51 1.64 -29.44
CA TRP A 171 12.35 0.94 -30.00
C TRP A 171 11.77 1.62 -31.24
N GLU A 172 12.28 2.79 -31.67
CA GLU A 172 11.72 3.58 -32.78
C GLU A 172 11.58 2.77 -34.07
N TYR A 173 12.60 2.00 -34.44
CA TYR A 173 12.61 1.19 -35.65
C TYR A 173 11.66 -0.02 -35.60
N LEU A 174 11.40 -0.56 -34.41
CA LEU A 174 10.53 -1.74 -34.23
C LEU A 174 9.08 -1.37 -34.01
N SER A 175 8.81 -0.19 -33.44
CA SER A 175 7.46 0.21 -33.06
C SER A 175 6.43 0.20 -34.21
N PRO A 176 6.77 0.49 -35.48
CA PRO A 176 5.82 0.44 -36.60
C PRO A 176 5.56 -0.97 -37.12
N ILE A 177 6.47 -1.91 -36.88
CA ILE A 177 6.46 -3.25 -37.49
C ILE A 177 6.15 -4.37 -36.49
N ALA A 178 6.22 -4.10 -35.19
CA ALA A 178 5.96 -5.06 -34.12
C ALA A 178 4.86 -4.57 -33.17
N LEU A 179 3.87 -5.44 -32.93
CA LEU A 179 2.86 -5.23 -31.91
C LEU A 179 3.46 -5.53 -30.54
N LEU A 180 3.99 -4.49 -29.91
CA LEU A 180 4.67 -4.57 -28.62
C LEU A 180 3.82 -3.95 -27.49
N PRO A 181 3.87 -4.52 -26.27
CA PRO A 181 3.10 -4.06 -25.11
C PRO A 181 3.71 -2.80 -24.49
N PHE A 182 3.83 -1.72 -25.27
CA PHE A 182 4.29 -0.42 -24.76
C PHE A 182 3.28 0.14 -23.76
N ILE A 183 3.77 0.56 -22.59
CA ILE A 183 3.00 1.29 -21.59
C ILE A 183 2.41 2.56 -22.23
N VAL A 184 1.13 2.83 -21.96
CA VAL A 184 0.42 3.98 -22.57
C VAL A 184 0.78 5.27 -21.83
N ASP A 185 1.61 6.10 -22.45
CA ASP A 185 2.10 7.37 -21.90
C ASP A 185 1.41 8.62 -22.51
N SER A 186 0.26 8.43 -23.15
CA SER A 186 -0.58 9.54 -23.62
C SER A 186 -1.20 10.31 -22.45
N GLU A 187 -1.44 11.61 -22.64
CA GLU A 187 -2.00 12.53 -21.61
C GLU A 187 -3.36 12.08 -21.05
N ASN A 188 -4.15 11.33 -21.82
CA ASN A 188 -5.42 10.76 -21.36
C ASN A 188 -5.28 9.44 -20.58
N CYS A 189 -4.06 8.93 -20.40
CA CYS A 189 -3.75 7.73 -19.64
C CYS A 189 -2.76 8.06 -18.52
N TYR A 190 -1.49 7.65 -18.62
CA TYR A 190 -0.49 7.94 -17.59
C TYR A 190 0.22 9.28 -17.79
N GLY A 191 0.11 9.88 -18.97
CA GLY A 191 0.90 11.03 -19.38
C GLY A 191 2.40 10.75 -19.37
N THR A 192 3.19 11.80 -19.55
CA THR A 192 4.65 11.72 -19.52
C THR A 192 5.21 11.44 -18.12
N ALA A 193 4.42 11.69 -17.05
CA ALA A 193 4.82 11.49 -15.66
C ALA A 193 5.26 10.05 -15.35
N ILE A 194 4.69 9.03 -16.01
CA ILE A 194 5.12 7.63 -15.80
C ILE A 194 6.58 7.39 -16.18
N ARG A 195 7.12 8.18 -17.12
CA ARG A 195 8.52 8.08 -17.54
C ARG A 195 9.49 8.54 -16.46
N GLU A 196 9.03 9.35 -15.51
CA GLU A 196 9.83 9.74 -14.35
C GLU A 196 10.11 8.57 -13.41
N TYR A 197 9.32 7.48 -13.49
CA TYR A 197 9.42 6.30 -12.63
C TYR A 197 10.18 5.13 -13.27
N LYS A 198 11.18 5.43 -14.10
CA LYS A 198 11.93 4.44 -14.88
C LYS A 198 12.57 3.35 -13.99
N GLU A 199 13.19 3.74 -12.88
CA GLU A 199 13.90 2.79 -11.99
C GLU A 199 12.92 1.91 -11.20
N GLU A 200 11.78 2.47 -10.80
CA GLU A 200 10.72 1.73 -10.12
C GLU A 200 10.09 0.69 -11.05
N LEU A 201 9.77 1.09 -12.28
CA LEU A 201 9.25 0.21 -13.31
C LEU A 201 10.26 -0.90 -13.66
N LYS A 202 11.56 -0.56 -13.74
CA LYS A 202 12.65 -1.54 -13.93
C LYS A 202 12.68 -2.57 -12.81
N ALA A 203 12.61 -2.12 -11.56
CA ALA A 203 12.62 -2.99 -10.39
C ALA A 203 11.45 -3.99 -10.39
N MET A 204 10.30 -3.60 -10.97
CA MET A 204 9.12 -4.47 -11.13
C MET A 204 9.21 -5.41 -12.34
N GLY A 205 10.22 -5.25 -13.21
CA GLY A 205 10.45 -6.10 -14.38
C GLY A 205 9.99 -5.52 -15.71
N VAL A 206 9.64 -4.22 -15.78
CA VAL A 206 9.37 -3.55 -17.07
C VAL A 206 10.65 -3.51 -17.90
N VAL A 207 10.53 -3.88 -19.18
CA VAL A 207 11.63 -3.82 -20.12
C VAL A 207 11.85 -2.37 -20.57
N LEU A 208 13.06 -1.87 -20.39
CA LEU A 208 13.42 -0.48 -20.74
C LEU A 208 14.32 -0.38 -21.99
N GLU A 209 15.14 -1.40 -22.20
CA GLU A 209 16.18 -1.43 -23.23
C GLU A 209 15.89 -2.57 -24.20
N PHE A 210 16.04 -2.28 -25.50
CA PHE A 210 15.99 -3.31 -26.52
C PHE A 210 17.33 -4.05 -26.56
N ASN A 211 17.41 -5.19 -25.87
CA ASN A 211 18.55 -6.08 -26.02
C ASN A 211 18.46 -6.78 -27.38
N LYS A 212 19.21 -6.26 -28.36
CA LYS A 212 19.48 -6.92 -29.65
C LYS A 212 20.24 -8.22 -29.42
N GLY A 213 19.54 -9.27 -28.96
CA GLY A 213 20.01 -10.65 -28.84
C GLY A 213 21.37 -10.87 -28.18
N ARG A 214 21.40 -11.56 -27.04
CA ARG A 214 22.51 -12.52 -26.86
C ARG A 214 22.30 -13.59 -27.93
N SER A 215 23.23 -13.70 -28.86
CA SER A 215 23.39 -14.88 -29.71
C SER A 215 23.33 -16.11 -28.81
N LEU A 216 22.42 -17.04 -29.13
CA LEU A 216 22.48 -18.41 -28.64
C LEU A 216 23.72 -19.11 -29.18
#